data_AF-A0A3C1Z427-F1
#
_entry.id   AF-A0A3C1Z427-F1
#
_cell.length_a   1.000
_cell.length_b   1.000
_cell.length_c   1.000
_cell.angle_alpha   90.00
_cell.angle_beta   90.00
_cell.angle_gamma   90.00
#
_symmetry.space_group_name_H-M   'P 1'
#
loop_
_entity.id
_entity.type
_entity.pdbx_description
1 polymer ?
#
loop_
_entity_poly.entity_id
_entity_poly.type
_entity_poly.pdbx_seq_one_letter_code
_entity_poly.pdbx_strand_id
1 'polypeptide(L)'
;MKSKTKANDVWSQYERLLDLEAEAIMNLSEEELDEEIRGSGLDPQQFGQRATRVFAEALGESGHQALAESRQTYQKEVTSLKRVRLSLPTSMKDKLQLLKACLAHHHYLKPAVLTGQYRKLSDMAPADIDSLLRQLHVLGLLKFKKT
;
A
#
# COMPACT_ATOMS: atom_id res chain seq x y z
N MET A 1 -6.39 -17.39 -33.88
CA MET A 1 -5.22 -16.75 -33.22
C MET A 1 -4.70 -15.48 -33.92
N LYS A 2 -5.51 -14.74 -34.71
CA LYS A 2 -5.03 -13.53 -35.44
C LYS A 2 -5.41 -12.16 -34.82
N SER A 3 -6.18 -12.12 -33.71
CA SER A 3 -6.68 -10.84 -33.17
C SER A 3 -5.82 -10.21 -32.06
N LYS A 4 -5.08 -11.01 -31.27
CA LYS A 4 -4.25 -10.47 -30.16
C LYS A 4 -3.03 -9.68 -30.64
N THR A 5 -2.44 -10.03 -31.79
CA THR A 5 -1.25 -9.35 -32.33
C THR A 5 -1.57 -7.96 -32.87
N LYS A 6 -2.75 -7.76 -33.48
CA LYS A 6 -3.17 -6.45 -34.00
C LYS A 6 -3.51 -5.44 -32.90
N ALA A 7 -4.07 -5.90 -31.78
CA ALA A 7 -4.39 -5.01 -30.66
C ALA A 7 -3.13 -4.44 -29.99
N ASN A 8 -2.07 -5.25 -29.86
CA ASN A 8 -0.80 -4.81 -29.28
C ASN A 8 -0.09 -3.76 -30.16
N ASP A 9 -0.20 -3.90 -31.48
CA ASP A 9 0.34 -2.96 -32.46
C ASP A 9 -0.39 -1.60 -32.40
N VAL A 10 -1.73 -1.61 -32.33
CA VAL A 10 -2.53 -0.38 -32.19
C VAL A 10 -2.22 0.36 -30.88
N TRP A 11 -2.09 -0.34 -29.76
CA TRP A 11 -1.70 0.28 -28.48
C TRP A 11 -0.30 0.90 -28.54
N SER A 12 0.66 0.20 -29.14
CA SER A 12 2.02 0.74 -29.29
C SER A 12 2.09 1.96 -30.20
N GLN A 13 1.24 2.02 -31.25
CA GLN A 13 1.14 3.17 -32.13
C GLN A 13 0.48 4.36 -31.43
N TYR A 14 -0.51 4.10 -30.57
CA TYR A 14 -1.16 5.12 -29.77
C TYR A 14 -0.22 5.73 -28.72
N GLU A 15 0.55 4.90 -28.00
CA GLU A 15 1.59 5.38 -27.07
C GLU A 15 2.59 6.29 -27.78
N ARG A 16 3.05 5.87 -28.96
CA ARG A 16 3.99 6.67 -29.76
C ARG A 16 3.42 8.02 -30.21
N LEU A 17 2.13 8.08 -30.53
CA LEU A 17 1.46 9.35 -30.86
C LEU A 17 1.38 10.26 -29.65
N LEU A 18 1.03 9.72 -28.47
CA LEU A 18 1.01 10.48 -27.23
C LEU A 18 2.39 11.01 -26.83
N ASP A 19 3.45 10.23 -27.02
CA ASP A 19 4.82 10.66 -26.75
C ASP A 19 5.24 11.82 -27.67
N LEU A 20 4.89 11.74 -28.96
CA LEU A 20 5.18 12.81 -29.92
C LEU A 20 4.40 14.10 -29.61
N GLU A 21 3.12 13.98 -29.23
CA GLU A 21 2.30 15.12 -28.82
C GLU A 21 2.80 15.73 -27.50
N ALA A 22 3.21 14.91 -26.54
CA ALA A 22 3.79 15.38 -25.28
C ALA A 22 5.11 16.14 -25.52
N GLU A 23 5.98 15.62 -26.40
CA GLU A 23 7.22 16.30 -26.78
C GLU A 23 6.94 17.62 -27.51
N ALA A 24 5.94 17.67 -28.38
CA ALA A 24 5.53 18.91 -29.03
C ALA A 24 5.03 19.95 -28.02
N ILE A 25 4.13 19.56 -27.10
CA ILE A 25 3.58 20.44 -26.06
C ILE A 25 4.70 20.98 -25.15
N MET A 26 5.67 20.15 -24.78
CA MET A 26 6.79 20.54 -23.92
C MET A 26 7.75 21.55 -24.58
N ASN A 27 7.74 21.64 -25.90
CA ASN A 27 8.60 22.54 -26.67
C ASN A 27 7.93 23.86 -27.03
N LEU A 28 6.61 23.97 -26.88
CA LEU A 28 5.86 25.21 -27.11
C LEU A 28 5.96 26.15 -25.90
N SER A 29 5.98 27.45 -26.16
CA SER A 29 5.77 28.45 -25.10
C SER A 29 4.31 28.42 -24.63
N GLU A 30 4.04 29.00 -23.46
CA GLU A 30 2.67 29.10 -22.92
C GLU A 30 1.75 29.85 -23.91
N GLU A 31 2.26 30.93 -24.53
CA GLU A 31 1.53 31.73 -25.51
C GLU A 31 1.22 30.95 -26.80
N GLU A 32 2.17 30.16 -27.29
CA GLU A 32 1.99 29.33 -28.50
C GLU A 32 0.97 28.21 -28.26
N LEU A 33 1.03 27.59 -27.07
CA LEU A 33 0.05 26.58 -26.66
C LEU A 33 -1.36 27.16 -26.57
N ASP A 34 -1.47 28.36 -26.00
CA ASP A 34 -2.72 29.11 -25.90
C ASP A 34 -3.32 29.43 -27.28
N GLU A 35 -2.49 29.78 -28.25
CA GLU A 35 -2.89 30.01 -29.63
C GLU A 35 -3.35 28.74 -30.34
N GLU A 36 -2.68 27.60 -30.13
CA GLU A 36 -3.14 26.30 -30.66
C GLU A 36 -4.49 25.86 -30.07
N ILE A 37 -4.67 26.05 -28.76
CA ILE A 37 -5.93 25.72 -28.07
C ILE A 37 -7.07 26.60 -28.59
N ARG A 38 -6.83 27.91 -28.75
CA ARG A 38 -7.80 28.83 -29.36
C ARG A 38 -8.08 28.49 -30.83
N GLY A 39 -7.04 28.12 -31.59
CA GLY A 39 -7.16 27.67 -32.98
C GLY A 39 -8.03 26.42 -33.13
N SER A 40 -8.08 25.59 -32.10
CA SER A 40 -8.95 24.42 -31.99
C SER A 40 -10.39 24.75 -31.55
N GLY A 41 -10.72 26.03 -31.36
CA GLY A 41 -12.04 26.50 -30.92
C GLY A 41 -12.31 26.30 -29.43
N LEU A 42 -11.26 26.06 -28.63
CA LEU A 42 -11.34 25.85 -27.19
C LEU A 42 -10.85 27.10 -26.44
N ASP A 43 -11.36 27.30 -25.22
CA ASP A 43 -10.84 28.30 -24.31
C ASP A 43 -9.65 27.72 -23.52
N PRO A 44 -8.44 28.32 -23.57
CA PRO A 44 -7.27 27.77 -22.89
C PRO A 44 -7.42 27.61 -21.39
N GLN A 45 -8.10 28.57 -20.74
CA GLN A 45 -8.30 28.53 -19.30
C GLN A 45 -9.22 27.38 -18.88
N GLN A 46 -10.34 27.19 -19.59
CA GLN A 46 -11.26 26.08 -19.34
C GLN A 46 -10.62 24.72 -19.68
N PHE A 47 -9.84 24.66 -20.76
CA PHE A 47 -9.14 23.45 -21.15
C PHE A 47 -8.10 23.03 -20.11
N GLY A 48 -7.26 23.96 -19.65
CA GLY A 48 -6.25 23.71 -18.61
C GLY A 48 -6.86 23.26 -17.27
N GLN A 49 -7.96 23.88 -16.85
CA GLN A 49 -8.70 23.45 -15.65
C GLN A 49 -9.23 22.02 -15.77
N ARG A 50 -9.79 21.68 -16.94
CA ARG A 50 -10.31 20.33 -17.20
C ARG A 50 -9.18 19.29 -17.22
N ALA A 51 -8.07 19.57 -17.89
CA ALA A 51 -6.91 18.70 -17.93
C ALA A 51 -6.36 18.43 -16.52
N THR A 52 -6.14 19.49 -15.74
CA THR A 52 -5.67 19.40 -14.35
C THR A 52 -6.58 18.51 -13.50
N ARG A 53 -7.90 18.67 -13.64
CA ARG A 53 -8.88 17.86 -12.92
C ARG A 53 -8.79 16.37 -13.29
N VAL A 54 -8.68 16.04 -14.57
CA VAL A 54 -8.57 14.65 -15.03
C VAL A 54 -7.30 13.99 -14.47
N PHE A 55 -6.17 14.70 -14.48
CA PHE A 55 -4.93 14.18 -13.87
C PHE A 55 -5.07 13.98 -12.36
N ALA A 56 -5.69 14.93 -11.66
CA ALA A 56 -5.92 14.83 -10.22
C ALA A 56 -6.83 13.63 -9.86
N GLU A 57 -7.90 13.39 -10.64
CA GLU A 57 -8.80 12.26 -10.47
C GLU A 57 -8.06 10.93 -10.72
N ALA A 58 -7.31 10.81 -11.82
CA ALA A 58 -6.54 9.61 -12.14
C ALA A 58 -5.45 9.29 -11.08
N LEU A 59 -4.74 10.31 -10.60
CA LEU A 59 -3.74 10.16 -9.53
C LEU A 59 -4.41 9.78 -8.20
N GLY A 60 -5.57 10.37 -7.89
CA GLY A 60 -6.36 10.02 -6.71
C GLY A 60 -6.86 8.58 -6.73
N GLU A 61 -7.40 8.13 -7.86
CA GLU A 61 -7.88 6.75 -8.05
C GLU A 61 -6.76 5.72 -7.91
N SER A 62 -5.59 5.98 -8.51
CA SER A 62 -4.41 5.12 -8.35
C SER A 62 -3.96 5.00 -6.88
N GLY A 63 -3.98 6.10 -6.14
CA GLY A 63 -3.71 6.11 -4.71
C GLY A 63 -4.72 5.29 -3.89
N HIS A 64 -6.00 5.34 -4.24
CA HIS A 64 -7.04 4.53 -3.62
C HIS A 64 -6.87 3.04 -3.89
N GLN A 65 -6.46 2.68 -5.11
CA GLN A 65 -6.21 1.29 -5.49
C GLN A 65 -5.01 0.70 -4.74
N ALA A 66 -3.88 1.40 -4.70
CA ALA A 66 -2.70 0.96 -3.96
C ALA A 66 -2.99 0.79 -2.45
N LEU A 67 -3.77 1.70 -1.87
CA LEU A 67 -4.21 1.59 -0.48
C LEU A 67 -5.15 0.39 -0.26
N ALA A 68 -6.08 0.14 -1.18
CA ALA A 68 -6.99 -0.98 -1.11
C ALA A 68 -6.24 -2.33 -1.22
N GLU A 69 -5.27 -2.43 -2.12
CA GLU A 69 -4.43 -3.63 -2.29
C GLU A 69 -3.56 -3.90 -1.05
N SER A 70 -2.95 -2.85 -0.48
CA SER A 70 -2.19 -2.95 0.78
C SER A 70 -3.07 -3.42 1.94
N ARG A 71 -4.29 -2.86 2.09
CA ARG A 71 -5.25 -3.30 3.11
C ARG A 71 -5.70 -4.75 2.91
N GLN A 72 -5.94 -5.14 1.66
CA GLN A 72 -6.35 -6.51 1.34
C GLN A 72 -5.23 -7.51 1.65
N THR A 73 -3.98 -7.16 1.34
CA THR A 73 -2.80 -7.97 1.64
C THR A 73 -2.61 -8.13 3.14
N TYR A 74 -2.63 -7.02 3.88
CA TYR A 74 -2.58 -7.02 5.34
C TYR A 74 -3.69 -7.90 5.95
N GLN A 75 -4.92 -7.79 5.43
CA GLN A 75 -6.05 -8.57 5.94
C GLN A 75 -5.91 -10.07 5.63
N LYS A 76 -5.38 -10.44 4.47
CA LYS A 76 -5.06 -11.85 4.13
C LYS A 76 -4.01 -12.42 5.09
N GLU A 77 -2.96 -11.65 5.38
CA GLU A 77 -1.90 -12.05 6.31
C GLU A 77 -2.39 -12.17 7.76
N VAL A 78 -3.17 -11.20 8.25
CA VAL A 78 -3.78 -11.29 9.59
C VAL A 78 -4.71 -12.51 9.67
N THR A 79 -5.46 -12.81 8.62
CA THR A 79 -6.35 -13.97 8.59
C THR A 79 -5.59 -15.29 8.58
N SER A 80 -4.47 -15.39 7.87
CA SER A 80 -3.61 -16.59 7.88
C SER A 80 -2.96 -16.80 9.25
N LEU A 81 -2.52 -15.72 9.92
CA LEU A 81 -1.98 -15.76 11.28
C LEU A 81 -3.02 -16.18 12.33
N LYS A 82 -4.28 -15.76 12.18
CA LYS A 82 -5.39 -16.20 13.04
C LYS A 82 -5.68 -17.70 12.92
N ARG A 83 -5.43 -18.31 11.76
CA ARG A 83 -5.67 -19.75 11.52
C ARG A 83 -4.63 -20.66 12.16
N VAL A 84 -3.47 -20.14 12.58
CA VAL A 84 -2.47 -20.93 13.31
C VAL A 84 -3.07 -21.35 14.66
N ARG A 85 -3.25 -22.66 14.84
CA ARG A 85 -3.71 -23.23 16.12
C ARG A 85 -2.60 -23.08 17.15
N LEU A 86 -2.79 -22.16 18.08
CA LEU A 86 -1.85 -21.87 19.15
C LEU A 86 -2.55 -21.96 20.49
N SER A 87 -1.91 -22.67 21.42
CA SER A 87 -2.26 -22.67 22.84
C SER A 87 -1.73 -21.39 23.48
N LEU A 88 -2.35 -20.26 23.16
CA LEU A 88 -2.07 -19.01 23.85
C LEU A 88 -2.72 -19.05 25.24
N PRO A 89 -2.06 -18.50 26.27
CA PRO A 89 -2.69 -18.33 27.59
C PRO A 89 -3.99 -17.52 27.47
N THR A 90 -5.04 -17.90 28.19
CA THR A 90 -6.34 -17.21 28.16
C THR A 90 -6.33 -15.91 28.97
N SER A 91 -5.46 -15.79 29.98
CA SER A 91 -5.34 -14.60 30.83
C SER A 91 -4.40 -13.56 30.24
N MET A 92 -4.84 -12.29 30.25
CA MET A 92 -4.04 -11.13 29.83
C MET A 92 -2.71 -11.03 30.60
N LYS A 93 -2.73 -11.36 31.89
CA LYS A 93 -1.54 -11.33 32.75
C LYS A 93 -0.47 -12.31 32.27
N ASP A 94 -0.90 -13.52 31.89
CA ASP A 94 0.00 -14.59 31.45
C ASP A 94 0.53 -14.32 30.04
N LYS A 95 -0.30 -13.74 29.16
CA LYS A 95 0.11 -13.24 27.84
C LYS A 95 1.22 -12.19 27.94
N LEU A 96 1.03 -11.21 28.83
CA LEU A 96 2.04 -10.17 29.08
C LEU A 96 3.33 -10.75 29.68
N GLN A 97 3.22 -11.73 30.58
CA GLN A 97 4.38 -12.40 31.16
C GLN A 97 5.16 -13.19 30.11
N LEU A 98 4.47 -13.90 29.22
CA LEU A 98 5.08 -14.62 28.10
C LEU A 98 5.78 -13.67 27.12
N LEU A 99 5.13 -12.55 26.77
CA LEU A 99 5.70 -11.54 25.89
C LEU A 99 6.96 -10.91 26.52
N LYS A 100 6.91 -10.59 27.82
CA LYS A 100 8.08 -10.10 28.57
C LYS A 100 9.21 -11.12 28.59
N ALA A 101 8.91 -12.40 28.82
CA ALA A 101 9.91 -13.47 28.80
C ALA A 101 10.56 -13.64 27.42
N CYS A 102 9.76 -13.55 26.35
CA CYS A 102 10.25 -13.60 24.97
C CYS A 102 11.18 -12.42 24.65
N LEU A 103 10.79 -11.20 25.00
CA LEU A 103 11.60 -10.00 24.79
C LEU A 103 12.86 -9.96 25.66
N ALA A 104 12.81 -10.58 26.85
CA ALA A 104 13.97 -10.80 27.70
C ALA A 104 14.90 -11.92 27.18
N HIS A 105 14.42 -12.83 26.32
CA HIS A 105 15.27 -13.81 25.67
C HIS A 105 15.84 -13.30 24.34
N HIS A 106 15.09 -12.44 23.65
CA HIS A 106 15.44 -11.86 22.36
C HIS A 106 15.55 -10.33 22.47
N HIS A 107 16.62 -9.87 23.13
CA HIS A 107 16.85 -8.45 23.44
C HIS A 107 16.82 -7.53 22.22
N TYR A 108 17.20 -8.03 21.05
CA TYR A 108 17.19 -7.30 19.78
C TYR A 108 15.79 -6.96 19.26
N LEU A 109 14.73 -7.63 19.74
CA LEU A 109 13.34 -7.34 19.38
C LEU A 109 12.75 -6.21 20.24
N LYS A 110 13.36 -5.93 21.39
CA LYS A 110 12.85 -4.97 22.36
C LYS A 110 12.72 -3.55 21.80
N PRO A 111 13.67 -3.03 21.00
CA PRO A 111 13.48 -1.78 20.27
C PRO A 111 12.30 -1.89 19.31
N ALA A 112 12.31 -2.84 18.36
CA ALA A 112 11.25 -2.96 17.34
C ALA A 112 9.82 -3.08 17.92
N VAL A 113 9.65 -3.72 19.08
CA VAL A 113 8.34 -3.89 19.73
C VAL A 113 7.92 -2.69 20.60
N LEU A 114 8.87 -2.01 21.26
CA LEU A 114 8.58 -0.90 22.18
C LEU A 114 8.80 0.49 21.56
N THR A 115 9.43 0.58 20.39
CA THR A 115 9.61 1.81 19.61
C THR A 115 8.54 1.99 18.54
N GLY A 116 7.59 1.04 18.42
CA GLY A 116 6.37 1.21 17.62
C GLY A 116 5.35 2.13 18.32
N GLN A 117 4.06 1.95 18.02
CA GLN A 117 2.96 2.76 18.61
C GLN A 117 2.84 2.67 20.15
N TYR A 118 3.49 1.69 20.79
CA TYR A 118 3.31 1.38 22.20
C TYR A 118 4.60 1.55 23.02
N ARG A 119 4.64 2.59 23.86
CA ARG A 119 5.76 2.92 24.75
C ARG A 119 5.89 1.97 25.95
N LYS A 120 4.80 1.29 26.32
CA LYS A 120 4.75 0.24 27.35
C LYS A 120 3.85 -0.91 26.88
N LEU A 121 4.23 -2.15 27.21
CA LEU A 121 3.44 -3.35 26.89
C LEU A 121 2.06 -3.37 27.56
N SER A 122 1.90 -2.66 28.69
CA SER A 122 0.63 -2.51 29.40
C SER A 122 -0.41 -1.71 28.61
N ASP A 123 0.04 -0.92 27.65
CA ASP A 123 -0.81 0.04 26.94
C ASP A 123 -1.34 -0.58 25.63
N MET A 124 -0.91 -1.79 25.31
CA MET A 124 -1.38 -2.56 24.14
C MET A 124 -2.77 -3.12 24.37
N ALA A 125 -3.62 -3.02 23.35
CA ALA A 125 -4.92 -3.67 23.37
C ALA A 125 -4.76 -5.21 23.44
N PRO A 126 -5.67 -5.94 24.11
CA PRO A 126 -5.59 -7.41 24.20
C PRO A 126 -5.47 -8.11 22.84
N ALA A 127 -6.13 -7.57 21.81
CA ALA A 127 -6.07 -8.08 20.44
C ALA A 127 -4.67 -7.94 19.80
N ASP A 128 -3.97 -6.84 20.11
CA ASP A 128 -2.64 -6.57 19.57
C ASP A 128 -1.58 -7.46 20.23
N ILE A 129 -1.72 -7.71 21.53
CA ILE A 129 -0.85 -8.66 22.25
C ILE A 129 -1.02 -10.07 21.68
N ASP A 130 -2.26 -10.49 21.40
CA ASP A 130 -2.50 -11.79 20.77
C ASP A 130 -1.91 -11.87 19.37
N SER A 131 -2.07 -10.83 18.56
CA SER A 131 -1.48 -10.76 17.21
C SER A 131 0.05 -10.87 17.28
N LEU A 132 0.67 -10.12 18.19
CA LEU A 132 2.12 -10.10 18.37
C LEU A 132 2.66 -11.46 18.84
N LEU A 133 1.99 -12.11 19.79
CA LEU A 133 2.38 -13.46 20.23
C LEU A 133 2.25 -14.49 19.11
N ARG A 134 1.25 -14.36 18.24
CA ARG A 134 1.12 -15.23 17.06
C ARG A 134 2.24 -14.99 16.05
N GLN A 135 2.58 -13.74 15.78
CA GLN A 135 3.69 -13.37 14.89
C GLN A 135 5.02 -13.91 15.42
N LEU A 136 5.32 -13.71 16.71
CA LEU A 136 6.54 -14.22 17.34
C LEU A 136 6.61 -15.75 17.30
N HIS A 137 5.48 -16.44 17.37
CA HIS A 137 5.45 -17.89 17.20
C HIS A 137 5.72 -18.34 15.76
N VAL A 138 5.10 -17.69 14.77
CA VAL A 138 5.33 -18.01 13.34
C VAL A 138 6.80 -17.78 12.96
N LEU A 139 7.43 -16.77 13.56
CA LEU A 139 8.87 -16.52 13.43
C LEU A 139 9.76 -17.53 14.17
N GLY A 140 9.19 -18.49 14.90
CA GLY A 140 9.92 -19.52 15.65
C GLY A 140 10.55 -19.03 16.96
N LEU A 141 10.24 -17.80 17.37
CA LEU A 141 10.79 -17.14 18.55
C LEU A 141 10.02 -17.49 19.84
N LEU A 142 8.80 -18.00 19.69
CA LEU A 142 8.02 -18.57 20.79
C LEU A 142 7.84 -20.07 20.59
N LYS A 143 8.34 -20.86 21.54
CA LYS A 143 8.07 -22.31 21.61
C LYS A 143 6.96 -22.56 22.61
N PHE A 144 5.78 -22.93 22.13
CA PHE A 144 4.74 -23.48 22.98
C PHE A 144 4.98 -24.98 23.17
N LYS A 145 4.73 -25.52 24.37
CA LYS A 145 4.60 -26.98 24.52
C LYS A 145 3.45 -27.41 23.62
N LYS A 146 3.72 -28.33 22.68
CA LYS A 146 2.64 -29.07 22.01
C LYS A 146 1.85 -29.78 23.11
N THR A 147 0.56 -29.47 23.24
CA THR A 147 -0.40 -30.42 23.81
C THR A 147 -0.62 -31.54 22.82
#